data_AF-A0A9E5JZ04-F1
#
_entry.id   AF-A0A9E5JZ04-F1
#
_cell.length_a   1.000
_cell.length_b   1.000
_cell.length_c   1.000
_cell.angle_alpha   90.00
_cell.angle_beta   90.00
_cell.angle_gamma   90.00
#
_symmetry.space_group_name_H-M   'P 1'
#
loop_
_entity.id
_entity.type
_entity.pdbx_description
1 polymer ?
#
loop_
_entity_poly.entity_id
_entity_poly.type
_entity_poly.pdbx_seq_one_letter_code
_entity_poly.pdbx_strand_id
1 'polypeptide(L)' 'MKKPKVAITGARGYLGSILAREFQIAGWETTLLVREVREKGEVA' A
#
# COMPACT_ATOMS: atom_id res chain seq x y z
N MET A 1 -19.90 11.43 -9.05
CA MET A 1 -19.35 10.12 -9.49
C MET A 1 -18.72 9.41 -8.29
N LYS A 2 -18.88 8.09 -8.17
CA LYS A 2 -18.23 7.29 -7.12
C LYS A 2 -16.74 7.15 -7.45
N LYS A 3 -15.86 7.34 -6.46
CA LYS A 3 -14.40 7.16 -6.66
C LYS A 3 -14.10 5.68 -6.94
N PRO A 4 -13.25 5.37 -7.94
CA PRO A 4 -12.79 4.00 -8.16
C PRO A 4 -11.94 3.52 -6.97
N LYS A 5 -11.95 2.21 -6.71
CA LYS A 5 -11.27 1.59 -5.56
C LYS A 5 -10.17 0.64 -6.00
N VAL A 6 -9.08 0.59 -5.24
CA VAL A 6 -7.96 -0.35 -5.49
C VAL A 6 -7.37 -0.85 -4.17
N ALA A 7 -6.99 -2.12 -4.14
CA ALA A 7 -6.22 -2.73 -3.06
C ALA A 7 -4.83 -3.13 -3.58
N ILE A 8 -3.77 -2.72 -2.87
CA ILE A 8 -2.39 -2.94 -3.28
C ILE A 8 -1.69 -3.81 -2.22
N THR A 9 -1.28 -5.01 -2.62
CA THR A 9 -0.39 -5.88 -1.82
C THR A 9 1.07 -5.55 -2.13
N GLY A 10 1.95 -5.70 -1.14
CA GLY A 10 3.35 -5.31 -1.30
C GLY A 10 3.53 -3.80 -1.51
N ALA A 11 2.64 -2.99 -0.94
CA ALA A 11 2.56 -1.53 -1.17
C ALA A 11 3.82 -0.74 -0.77
N ARG A 12 4.72 -1.32 0.03
CA ARG A 12 6.02 -0.72 0.39
C ARG A 12 7.21 -1.29 -0.40
N GLY A 13 6.96 -2.18 -1.36
CA GLY A 13 7.98 -2.68 -2.28
C GLY A 13 8.35 -1.64 -3.35
N TYR A 14 9.37 -1.95 -4.14
CA TYR A 14 9.90 -1.05 -5.18
C TYR A 14 8.79 -0.51 -6.10
N LEU A 15 8.06 -1.39 -6.79
CA LEU A 15 6.95 -0.97 -7.66
C LEU A 15 5.68 -0.60 -6.88
N GLY A 16 5.39 -1.32 -5.80
CA GLY A 16 4.17 -1.12 -5.01
C GLY A 16 4.08 0.30 -4.42
N SER A 17 5.21 0.87 -4.02
CA SER A 17 5.28 2.24 -3.47
C SER A 17 4.98 3.31 -4.52
N ILE A 18 5.50 3.14 -5.75
CA ILE A 18 5.22 4.03 -6.87
C ILE A 18 3.73 3.95 -7.24
N LEU A 19 3.20 2.74 -7.42
CA LEU A 19 1.78 2.55 -7.78
C LEU A 19 0.83 3.11 -6.71
N ALA A 20 1.12 2.86 -5.42
CA ALA A 20 0.33 3.42 -4.33
C ALA A 20 0.24 4.94 -4.38
N ARG A 21 1.39 5.61 -4.64
CA ARG A 21 1.44 7.06 -4.81
C ARG A 21 0.62 7.52 -6.01
N GLU A 22 0.77 6.88 -7.17
CA GLU A 22 0.06 7.29 -8.39
C GLU A 22 -1.46 7.12 -8.26
N PHE A 23 -1.94 6.03 -7.64
CA PHE A 23 -3.38 5.84 -7.40
C PHE A 23 -3.95 6.85 -6.40
N GLN A 24 -3.19 7.22 -5.37
CA GLN A 24 -3.57 8.27 -4.43
C GLN A 24 -3.66 9.64 -5.13
N ILE A 25 -2.68 9.99 -5.98
CA ILE A 25 -2.69 11.22 -6.78
C ILE A 25 -3.88 11.24 -7.75
N ALA A 26 -4.19 10.10 -8.37
CA ALA A 26 -5.36 9.95 -9.26
C ALA A 26 -6.71 9.97 -8.54
N GLY A 27 -6.74 10.09 -7.20
CA GLY A 27 -7.96 10.23 -6.41
C GLY A 27 -8.73 8.94 -6.17
N TRP A 28 -8.08 7.78 -6.33
CA TRP A 28 -8.67 6.47 -6.05
C TRP A 28 -8.76 6.22 -4.54
N GLU A 29 -9.83 5.56 -4.11
CA GLU A 29 -9.92 5.03 -2.75
C GLU A 29 -8.97 3.83 -2.65
N THR A 30 -7.83 4.03 -1.99
CA THR A 30 -6.69 3.11 -2.04
C THR A 30 -6.50 2.42 -0.69
N THR A 31 -6.56 1.10 -0.67
CA THR A 31 -6.25 0.27 0.50
C THR A 31 -4.88 -0.40 0.32
N LEU A 32 -3.99 -0.22 1.29
CA LEU A 32 -2.62 -0.76 1.22
C LEU A 32 -2.46 -1.92 2.21
N LEU A 33 -2.03 -3.09 1.71
CA LEU A 33 -1.61 -4.19 2.57
C LEU A 33 -0.10 -4.15 2.75
N VAL A 34 0.33 -3.96 3.99
CA VAL A 34 1.73 -3.98 4.41
C VAL A 34 1.90 -5.01 5.54
N ARG A 35 3.07 -5.65 5.58
CA ARG A 35 3.45 -6.47 6.74
C ARG A 35 3.79 -5.57 7.91
N GLU A 36 3.45 -6.00 9.12
CA GLU A 36 4.01 -5.43 10.33
C GLU A 36 5.55 -5.60 10.27
N VAL A 37 6.27 -4.50 10.48
CA VAL A 37 7.74 -4.55 10.60
C VAL A 37 8.02 -4.82 12.07
N ARG A 38 8.33 -6.08 12.39
CA ARG A 38 8.91 -6.41 13.70
C ARG A 38 10.39 -6.10 13.67
N GLU A 39 10.89 -5.45 14.70
CA GLU A 39 12.33 -5.22 14.81
C GLU A 39 13.06 -6.58 14.89
N LYS A 40 14.27 -6.63 14.32
CA LYS A 40 15.08 -7.84 14.34
C LYS A 40 15.45 -8.15 15.80
N GLY A 41 14.73 -9.09 16.42
CA GLY A 41 14.95 -9.49 17.82
C GLY A 41 13.67 -9.81 18.58
N GLU A 42 12.50 -9.42 18.09
CA GLU A 42 11.23 -9.79 18.71
C GLU A 42 10.84 -11.22 18.29
N VAL A 43 11.05 -12.17 19.21
CA VAL A 43 10.52 -13.53 19.10
C VAL A 43 9.03 -13.47 19.43
N ALA A 44 8.21 -14.09 18.58
CA ALA A 44 6.75 -14.18 18.75
C ALA A 44 6.36 -14.97 20.01
#